data_AF-A0A7Z9WYX3-F1
#
_entry.id   AF-A0A7Z9WYX3-F1
#
_cell.length_a   1.000
_cell.length_b   1.000
_cell.length_c   1.000
_cell.angle_alpha   90.00
_cell.angle_beta   90.00
_cell.angle_gamma   90.00
#
_symmetry.space_group_name_H-M   'P 1'
#
loop_
_entity.id
_entity.type
_entity.pdbx_description
1 polymer ?
#
loop_
_entity_poly.entity_id
_entity_poly.type
_entity_poly.pdbx_seq_one_letter_code
_entity_poly.pdbx_strand_id
1 'polypeptide(L)'
;DKVLTNRLLGPVVMLAILFGLYQFTFSWSELPVTLVENFFGWLSVTVDNTLPDGMFKSMIMSGVIDGVGGVLGFVPLIMFMFFGIAVLEDSGYLARVAFMMDRVFHFFGLHGSSVMPFIVSGGIAGGCAVPGVMATRTLRSPKERMATLLTVPFMNCGAKVPVLVLLIGAFFADHKSLYMFLFTMLAWLVALVAAKFLRVTVLRGESTPFVMELPPYRFPTLRGLLIHTWERTWQYIKKAGTVILGISILLWALMTFPGLTEMEKASYESARTEISNSFSSEVQQELTQSYETENAVLSRQATDLKNKLLEIDKDESGQTLRSSVAGKIGSFFEPISSYAGFDWKTNIAMLGGFAAKEVIISTLGTAYSMGDVDADDASSLGERLVKDPNWNSVVAVSALIFIMFYAPCFVTVVCIAKEASWKWAAFSVIFNTVFAFLASVAVFQIGSLFS
;
A
#
# COMPACT_ATOMS: atom_id res chain seq x y z
N ASP A 1 -0.02 6.80 37.27
CA ASP A 1 -0.87 7.95 36.92
C ASP A 1 -0.18 9.31 37.05
N LYS A 2 0.36 9.74 38.20
CA LYS A 2 1.03 11.07 38.37
C LYS A 2 2.07 11.46 37.30
N VAL A 3 2.80 10.49 36.73
CA VAL A 3 3.80 10.72 35.66
C VAL A 3 3.17 10.60 34.27
N LEU A 4 2.34 9.58 34.05
CA LEU A 4 1.78 9.21 32.74
C LEU A 4 0.65 10.13 32.27
N THR A 5 -0.06 10.79 33.20
CA THR A 5 -1.14 11.74 32.87
C THR A 5 -0.68 13.20 32.98
N ASN A 6 0.62 13.42 33.23
CA ASN A 6 1.18 14.77 33.27
C ASN A 6 1.14 15.39 31.86
N ARG A 7 0.76 16.66 31.77
CA ARG A 7 0.62 17.41 30.52
C ARG A 7 1.86 17.39 29.63
N LEU A 8 3.07 17.32 30.21
CA LEU A 8 4.32 17.32 29.45
C LEU A 8 4.96 15.91 29.38
N LEU A 9 5.04 15.19 30.51
CA LEU A 9 5.68 13.87 30.54
C LEU A 9 4.81 12.76 29.94
N GLY A 10 3.48 12.87 29.98
CA GLY A 10 2.57 11.88 29.43
C GLY A 10 2.76 11.64 27.93
N PRO A 11 2.73 12.69 27.08
CA PRO A 11 2.96 12.53 25.65
C PRO A 11 4.35 11.98 25.32
N VAL A 12 5.37 12.38 26.07
CA VAL A 12 6.75 11.88 25.88
C VAL A 12 6.83 10.38 26.19
N VAL A 13 6.24 9.93 27.30
CA VAL A 13 6.21 8.50 27.64
C VAL A 13 5.37 7.72 26.64
N MET A 14 4.28 8.28 26.13
CA MET A 14 3.50 7.67 25.06
C MET A 14 4.32 7.48 23.79
N LEU A 15 5.05 8.50 23.35
CA LEU A 15 5.93 8.38 22.19
C LEU A 15 7.04 7.36 22.43
N ALA A 16 7.62 7.30 23.63
CA ALA A 16 8.63 6.31 23.99
C ALA A 16 8.09 4.87 23.99
N ILE A 17 6.90 4.64 24.53
CA ILE A 17 6.25 3.31 24.53
C ILE A 17 5.90 2.87 23.11
N LEU A 18 5.34 3.78 22.30
CA LEU A 18 5.05 3.50 20.89
C LEU A 18 6.34 3.18 20.13
N PHE A 19 7.39 3.98 20.29
CA PHE A 19 8.70 3.72 19.71
C PHE A 19 9.24 2.34 20.11
N GLY A 20 9.15 1.97 21.39
CA GLY A 20 9.55 0.64 21.87
C GLY A 20 8.74 -0.50 21.26
N LEU A 21 7.43 -0.33 21.12
CA LEU A 21 6.55 -1.30 20.45
C LEU A 21 6.96 -1.49 18.98
N TYR A 22 7.32 -0.41 18.28
CA TYR A 22 7.77 -0.49 16.89
C TYR A 22 9.14 -1.13 16.74
N GLN A 23 10.11 -0.71 17.55
CA GLN A 23 11.42 -1.34 17.58
C GLN A 23 11.29 -2.85 17.79
N PHE A 24 10.49 -3.26 18.77
CA PHE A 24 10.17 -4.66 18.99
C PHE A 24 9.51 -5.32 17.77
N THR A 25 8.50 -4.68 17.17
CA THR A 25 7.76 -5.27 16.05
C THR A 25 8.68 -5.48 14.85
N PHE A 26 9.39 -4.45 14.38
CA PHE A 26 10.23 -4.54 13.18
C PHE A 26 11.45 -5.41 13.39
N SER A 27 12.16 -5.28 14.52
CA SER A 27 13.40 -6.04 14.73
C SER A 27 13.13 -7.53 14.92
N TRP A 28 11.98 -7.91 15.48
CA TRP A 28 11.64 -9.32 15.69
C TRP A 28 10.84 -9.92 14.52
N SER A 29 10.15 -9.10 13.71
CA SER A 29 9.41 -9.58 12.55
C SER A 29 10.26 -9.80 11.31
N GLU A 30 11.42 -9.14 11.19
CA GLU A 30 12.30 -9.23 10.00
C GLU A 30 12.61 -10.67 9.61
N LEU A 31 13.15 -11.47 10.53
CA LEU A 31 13.48 -12.88 10.28
C LEU A 31 12.25 -13.70 9.84
N PRO A 32 11.11 -13.68 10.58
CA PRO A 32 9.90 -14.37 10.14
C PRO A 32 9.33 -13.91 8.80
N VAL A 33 9.42 -12.62 8.45
CA VAL A 33 8.96 -12.08 7.16
C VAL A 33 9.79 -12.68 6.03
N THR A 34 11.12 -12.60 6.11
CA THR A 34 12.02 -13.16 5.10
C THR A 34 11.87 -14.67 4.94
N LEU A 35 11.56 -15.41 6.01
CA LEU A 35 11.26 -16.85 5.91
C LEU A 35 10.01 -17.13 5.08
N VAL A 36 8.96 -16.32 5.24
CA VAL A 36 7.72 -16.48 4.48
C VAL A 36 7.95 -16.09 3.01
N GLU A 37 8.66 -14.99 2.76
CA GLU A 37 9.03 -14.56 1.40
C GLU A 37 9.85 -15.63 0.67
N ASN A 38 10.89 -16.17 1.32
CA ASN A 38 11.68 -17.27 0.77
C ASN A 38 10.85 -18.53 0.48
N PHE A 39 9.86 -18.82 1.32
CA PHE A 39 8.95 -19.94 1.08
C PHE A 39 8.10 -19.74 -0.18
N PHE A 40 7.56 -18.53 -0.40
CA PHE A 40 6.81 -18.21 -1.62
C PHE A 40 7.70 -18.10 -2.86
N GLY A 41 8.92 -17.56 -2.72
CA GLY A 41 9.91 -17.55 -3.79
C GLY A 41 10.31 -18.96 -4.22
N TRP A 42 10.57 -19.86 -3.27
CA TRP A 42 10.80 -21.28 -3.55
C TRP A 42 9.62 -21.94 -4.26
N LEU A 43 8.39 -21.61 -3.85
CA LEU A 43 7.18 -22.13 -4.49
C LEU A 43 7.06 -21.62 -5.94
N SER A 44 7.36 -20.34 -6.19
CA SER A 44 7.34 -19.71 -7.51
C SER A 44 8.33 -20.38 -8.46
N VAL A 45 9.59 -20.55 -8.03
CA VAL A 45 10.64 -21.24 -8.81
C VAL A 45 10.29 -22.70 -9.07
N THR A 46 9.65 -23.38 -8.11
CA THR A 46 9.22 -24.77 -8.29
C THR A 46 8.13 -24.89 -9.35
N VAL A 47 7.17 -23.97 -9.34
CA VAL A 47 6.12 -23.89 -10.37
C VAL A 47 6.72 -23.55 -11.72
N ASP A 48 7.70 -22.64 -11.76
CA ASP A 48 8.36 -22.22 -13.00
C ASP A 48 9.04 -23.40 -13.73
N ASN A 49 9.74 -24.25 -12.99
CA ASN A 49 10.47 -25.40 -13.52
C ASN A 49 9.60 -26.63 -13.83
N THR A 50 8.40 -26.73 -13.25
CA THR A 50 7.56 -27.94 -13.36
C THR A 50 6.45 -27.82 -14.39
N LEU A 51 5.97 -26.59 -14.64
CA LEU A 51 4.87 -26.34 -15.56
C LEU A 51 5.39 -25.79 -16.90
N PRO A 52 4.86 -26.29 -18.03
CA PRO A 52 5.19 -25.74 -19.34
C PRO A 52 4.68 -24.30 -19.46
N ASP A 53 5.35 -23.50 -20.28
CA ASP A 53 4.97 -22.11 -20.52
C ASP A 53 3.55 -22.03 -21.08
N GLY A 54 2.72 -21.24 -20.40
CA GLY A 54 1.32 -21.08 -20.77
C GLY A 54 0.52 -20.24 -19.78
N MET A 55 -0.73 -19.96 -20.13
CA MET A 55 -1.63 -19.13 -19.32
C MET A 55 -1.86 -19.70 -17.91
N PHE A 56 -1.87 -21.02 -17.77
CA PHE A 56 -2.06 -21.68 -16.47
C PHE A 56 -0.87 -21.47 -15.53
N LYS A 57 0.36 -21.52 -16.08
CA LYS A 57 1.60 -21.22 -15.34
C LYS A 57 1.59 -19.77 -14.85
N SER A 58 1.31 -18.81 -15.74
CA SER A 58 1.21 -17.39 -15.39
C SER A 58 0.11 -17.10 -14.35
N MET A 59 -1.05 -17.74 -14.45
CA MET A 59 -2.12 -17.57 -13.46
C MET A 59 -1.69 -18.08 -12.07
N ILE A 60 -0.98 -19.21 -12.00
CA ILE A 60 -0.53 -19.75 -10.73
C ILE A 60 0.60 -18.92 -10.14
N MET A 61 1.61 -18.55 -10.92
CA MET A 61 2.71 -17.71 -10.45
C MET A 61 2.20 -16.31 -10.07
N SER A 62 1.84 -15.51 -11.06
CA SER A 62 1.49 -14.09 -10.90
C SER A 62 0.14 -13.87 -10.20
N GLY A 63 -0.83 -14.76 -10.43
CA GLY A 63 -2.17 -14.61 -9.83
C GLY A 63 -2.29 -15.18 -8.42
N VAL A 64 -1.72 -16.35 -8.16
CA VAL A 64 -1.91 -17.09 -6.89
C VAL A 64 -0.70 -16.95 -5.98
N ILE A 65 0.51 -17.31 -6.44
CA ILE A 65 1.71 -17.35 -5.60
C ILE A 65 2.13 -15.94 -5.22
N ASP A 66 2.27 -15.04 -6.19
CA ASP A 66 2.73 -13.67 -5.92
C ASP A 66 1.64 -12.87 -5.18
N GLY A 67 0.37 -13.06 -5.60
CA GLY A 67 -0.78 -12.45 -4.94
C GLY A 67 -0.97 -12.88 -3.48
N VAL A 68 -0.88 -14.19 -3.17
CA VAL A 68 -1.01 -14.70 -1.79
C VAL A 68 0.27 -14.47 -0.99
N GLY A 69 1.43 -14.62 -1.63
CA GLY A 69 2.75 -14.41 -1.05
C GLY A 69 2.92 -12.99 -0.53
N GLY A 70 2.54 -11.98 -1.33
CA GLY A 70 2.56 -10.59 -0.89
C GLY A 70 1.74 -10.34 0.38
N VAL A 71 0.57 -10.97 0.51
CA VAL A 71 -0.31 -10.80 1.69
C VAL A 71 0.20 -11.55 2.90
N LEU A 72 0.57 -12.82 2.70
CA LEU A 72 0.98 -13.70 3.78
C LEU A 72 2.39 -13.36 4.28
N GLY A 73 3.22 -12.72 3.45
CA GLY A 73 4.50 -12.14 3.85
C GLY A 73 4.38 -11.16 5.02
N PHE A 74 3.28 -10.37 5.09
CA PHE A 74 3.05 -9.43 6.20
C PHE A 74 2.45 -10.05 7.47
N VAL A 75 2.04 -11.33 7.44
CA VAL A 75 1.40 -11.98 8.59
C VAL A 75 2.26 -11.97 9.86
N PRO A 76 3.57 -12.26 9.81
CA PRO A 76 4.41 -12.21 11.00
C PRO A 76 4.48 -10.80 11.60
N LEU A 77 4.64 -9.77 10.78
CA LEU A 77 4.63 -8.38 11.23
C LEU A 77 3.32 -8.04 11.95
N ILE A 78 2.17 -8.43 11.37
CA ILE A 78 0.85 -8.24 11.98
C ILE A 78 0.74 -9.00 13.32
N MET A 79 1.29 -10.21 13.41
CA MET A 79 1.30 -11.00 14.64
C MET A 79 2.05 -10.29 15.78
N PHE A 80 3.27 -9.80 15.53
CA PHE A 80 4.04 -9.05 16.54
C PHE A 80 3.37 -7.72 16.92
N MET A 81 2.79 -7.03 15.94
CA MET A 81 2.01 -5.81 16.19
C MET A 81 0.80 -6.09 17.09
N PHE A 82 0.04 -7.16 16.84
CA PHE A 82 -1.09 -7.55 17.69
C PHE A 82 -0.68 -7.99 19.08
N PHE A 83 0.47 -8.64 19.21
CA PHE A 83 1.05 -8.95 20.51
C PHE A 83 1.34 -7.66 21.29
N GLY A 84 2.02 -6.69 20.68
CA GLY A 84 2.31 -5.39 21.29
C GLY A 84 1.04 -4.62 21.68
N ILE A 85 0.03 -4.58 20.81
CA ILE A 85 -1.26 -3.95 21.11
C ILE A 85 -1.98 -4.66 22.26
N ALA A 86 -1.98 -5.99 22.29
CA ALA A 86 -2.58 -6.77 23.38
C ALA A 86 -1.92 -6.47 24.73
N VAL A 87 -0.60 -6.28 24.77
CA VAL A 87 0.13 -5.85 25.98
C VAL A 87 -0.33 -4.47 26.45
N LEU A 88 -0.48 -3.51 25.54
CA LEU A 88 -0.97 -2.16 25.88
C LEU A 88 -2.44 -2.17 26.33
N GLU A 89 -3.24 -3.06 25.74
CA GLU A 89 -4.66 -3.25 26.04
C GLU A 89 -4.88 -3.84 27.43
N ASP A 90 -4.27 -4.99 27.70
CA ASP A 90 -4.42 -5.72 28.96
C ASP A 90 -3.76 -5.00 30.15
N SER A 91 -2.72 -4.19 29.88
CA SER A 91 -2.09 -3.37 30.93
C SER A 91 -2.96 -2.21 31.41
N GLY A 92 -3.98 -1.81 30.63
CA GLY A 92 -4.79 -0.63 30.92
C GLY A 92 -4.11 0.69 30.58
N TYR A 93 -2.98 0.66 29.87
CA TYR A 93 -2.26 1.86 29.41
C TYR A 93 -3.10 2.68 28.42
N LEU A 94 -3.86 2.01 27.55
CA LEU A 94 -4.73 2.67 26.56
C LEU A 94 -5.74 3.64 27.16
N ALA A 95 -6.28 3.32 28.35
CA ALA A 95 -7.22 4.22 29.03
C ALA A 95 -6.57 5.56 29.40
N ARG A 96 -5.27 5.57 29.71
CA ARG A 96 -4.51 6.80 30.01
C ARG A 96 -4.22 7.59 28.74
N VAL A 97 -3.88 6.90 27.65
CA VAL A 97 -3.68 7.54 26.34
C VAL A 97 -4.97 8.22 25.88
N ALA A 98 -6.11 7.53 26.01
CA ALA A 98 -7.42 8.09 25.69
C ALA A 98 -7.74 9.34 26.53
N PHE A 99 -7.49 9.29 27.85
CA PHE A 99 -7.66 10.44 28.73
C PHE A 99 -6.78 11.64 28.32
N MET A 100 -5.51 11.38 28.00
CA MET A 100 -4.56 12.42 27.61
C MET A 100 -4.92 13.09 26.28
N MET A 101 -5.45 12.31 25.34
CA MET A 101 -5.79 12.75 23.98
C MET A 101 -7.21 13.28 23.85
N ASP A 102 -8.03 13.15 24.90
CA ASP A 102 -9.43 13.57 24.90
C ASP A 102 -9.60 15.03 24.50
N ARG A 103 -8.80 15.94 25.06
CA ARG A 103 -8.86 17.37 24.72
C ARG A 103 -8.65 17.63 23.23
N VAL A 104 -7.70 16.93 22.61
CA VAL A 104 -7.37 17.11 21.19
C VAL A 104 -8.50 16.57 20.33
N PHE A 105 -8.98 15.37 20.61
CA PHE A 105 -10.03 14.71 19.84
C PHE A 105 -11.40 15.38 19.99
N HIS A 106 -11.71 15.87 21.19
CA HIS A 106 -12.95 16.58 21.47
C HIS A 106 -13.07 17.87 20.65
N PHE A 107 -11.96 18.55 20.35
CA PHE A 107 -11.95 19.72 19.45
C PHE A 107 -12.42 19.39 18.01
N PHE A 108 -12.23 18.14 17.59
CA PHE A 108 -12.69 17.61 16.30
C PHE A 108 -14.03 16.87 16.39
N GLY A 109 -14.70 16.92 17.55
CA GLY A 109 -15.99 16.27 17.78
C GLY A 109 -15.90 14.75 17.97
N LEU A 110 -14.72 14.24 18.36
CA LEU A 110 -14.47 12.84 18.65
C LEU A 110 -14.20 12.64 20.16
N HIS A 111 -14.36 11.40 20.64
CA HIS A 111 -13.99 11.03 22.02
C HIS A 111 -12.49 10.73 22.12
N GLY A 112 -11.87 10.95 23.29
CA GLY A 112 -10.48 10.55 23.52
C GLY A 112 -10.18 9.07 23.24
N SER A 113 -11.17 8.20 23.40
CA SER A 113 -11.07 6.77 23.04
C SER A 113 -10.85 6.53 21.54
N SER A 114 -11.24 7.47 20.68
CA SER A 114 -11.03 7.37 19.23
C SER A 114 -9.57 7.41 18.83
N VAL A 115 -8.66 7.89 19.70
CA VAL A 115 -7.22 7.94 19.39
C VAL A 115 -6.64 6.56 19.11
N MET A 116 -7.16 5.52 19.76
CA MET A 116 -6.62 4.17 19.62
C MET A 116 -6.80 3.61 18.20
N PRO A 117 -8.02 3.64 17.59
CA PRO A 117 -8.20 3.32 16.18
C PRO A 117 -7.23 4.04 15.23
N PHE A 118 -6.95 5.33 15.44
CA PHE A 118 -6.02 6.08 14.60
C PHE A 118 -4.56 5.63 14.76
N ILE A 119 -4.10 5.42 16.00
CA ILE A 119 -2.75 4.94 16.25
C ILE A 119 -2.56 3.55 15.62
N VAL A 120 -3.49 2.63 15.85
CA VAL A 120 -3.43 1.24 15.34
C VAL A 120 -3.49 1.18 13.81
N SER A 121 -4.17 2.14 13.17
CA SER A 121 -4.27 2.23 11.71
C SER A 121 -3.02 2.76 11.01
N GLY A 122 -2.04 3.25 11.78
CA GLY A 122 -0.78 3.76 11.24
C GLY A 122 -0.61 5.27 11.35
N GLY A 123 -1.21 5.89 12.37
CA GLY A 123 -1.03 7.33 12.58
C GLY A 123 0.40 7.73 12.92
N ILE A 124 1.17 6.92 13.66
CA ILE A 124 2.49 7.34 14.16
C ILE A 124 3.63 6.61 13.43
N ALA A 125 3.55 5.28 13.30
CA ALA A 125 4.43 4.51 12.43
C ALA A 125 3.70 3.24 11.98
N GLY A 126 3.84 2.88 10.70
CA GLY A 126 3.23 1.74 10.00
C GLY A 126 2.31 0.83 10.81
N GLY A 127 1.00 1.04 10.69
CA GLY A 127 -0.05 0.19 11.26
C GLY A 127 -0.87 -0.50 10.17
N CYS A 128 -2.05 -1.01 10.50
CA CYS A 128 -2.96 -1.52 9.48
C CYS A 128 -4.37 -0.97 9.69
N ALA A 129 -4.98 -0.47 8.61
CA ALA A 129 -6.32 0.08 8.69
C ALA A 129 -7.36 -0.97 9.10
N VAL A 130 -7.12 -2.25 8.82
CA VAL A 130 -8.01 -3.36 9.20
C VAL A 130 -8.21 -3.45 10.72
N PRO A 131 -7.18 -3.65 11.56
CA PRO A 131 -7.36 -3.62 13.01
C PRO A 131 -7.72 -2.25 13.56
N GLY A 132 -7.31 -1.15 12.90
CA GLY A 132 -7.78 0.20 13.26
C GLY A 132 -9.30 0.31 13.19
N VAL A 133 -9.90 -0.18 12.10
CA VAL A 133 -11.36 -0.25 11.91
C VAL A 133 -12.00 -1.16 12.96
N MET A 134 -11.43 -2.34 13.23
CA MET A 134 -11.97 -3.25 14.26
C MET A 134 -11.88 -2.67 15.68
N ALA A 135 -10.86 -1.87 15.99
CA ALA A 135 -10.71 -1.21 17.28
C ALA A 135 -11.84 -0.20 17.56
N THR A 136 -12.51 0.32 16.53
CA THR A 136 -13.63 1.25 16.70
C THR A 136 -14.83 0.64 17.41
N ARG A 137 -14.94 -0.70 17.49
CA ARG A 137 -15.99 -1.39 18.26
C ARG A 137 -16.00 -1.06 19.75
N THR A 138 -14.89 -0.58 20.28
CA THR A 138 -14.74 -0.17 21.68
C THR A 138 -15.40 1.19 21.97
N LEU A 139 -15.77 1.94 20.94
CA LEU A 139 -16.39 3.26 21.05
C LEU A 139 -17.89 3.12 21.35
N ARG A 140 -18.32 3.73 22.45
CA ARG A 140 -19.71 3.64 22.95
C ARG A 140 -20.69 4.45 22.09
N SER A 141 -20.29 5.62 21.60
CA SER A 141 -21.14 6.47 20.77
C SER A 141 -21.16 5.98 19.32
N PRO A 142 -22.33 5.62 18.75
CA PRO A 142 -22.40 5.10 17.39
C PRO A 142 -21.99 6.12 16.33
N LYS A 143 -22.26 7.41 16.57
CA LYS A 143 -21.93 8.48 15.61
C LYS A 143 -20.43 8.80 15.59
N GLU A 144 -19.80 8.84 16.77
CA GLU A 144 -18.34 9.00 16.87
C GLU A 144 -17.61 7.76 16.37
N ARG A 145 -18.15 6.56 16.65
CA ARG A 145 -17.67 5.30 16.09
C ARG A 145 -17.66 5.36 14.57
N MET A 146 -18.76 5.79 13.93
CA MET A 146 -18.83 5.90 12.48
C MET A 146 -17.84 6.93 11.92
N ALA A 147 -17.76 8.12 12.52
CA ALA A 147 -16.82 9.16 12.07
C ALA A 147 -15.37 8.67 12.16
N THR A 148 -15.01 8.01 13.27
CA THR A 148 -13.69 7.40 13.46
C THR A 148 -13.47 6.30 12.42
N LEU A 149 -14.41 5.37 12.26
CA LEU A 149 -14.33 4.25 11.33
C LEU A 149 -14.13 4.67 9.87
N LEU A 150 -14.71 5.79 9.44
CA LEU A 150 -14.56 6.32 8.08
C LEU A 150 -13.23 7.06 7.84
N THR A 151 -12.63 7.63 8.89
CA THR A 151 -11.44 8.51 8.77
C THR A 151 -10.14 7.83 9.18
N VAL A 152 -10.21 6.75 9.95
CA VAL A 152 -9.08 5.89 10.30
C VAL A 152 -8.26 5.42 9.08
N PRO A 153 -8.86 5.09 7.91
CA PRO A 153 -8.11 4.72 6.70
C PRO A 153 -7.23 5.82 6.08
N PHE A 154 -7.39 7.09 6.49
CA PHE A 154 -6.53 8.20 6.05
C PHE A 154 -5.13 8.16 6.68
N MET A 155 -4.93 7.32 7.70
CA MET A 155 -3.61 7.09 8.27
C MET A 155 -2.68 6.34 7.30
N ASN A 156 -1.38 6.47 7.52
CA ASN A 156 -0.34 5.79 6.75
C ASN A 156 -0.18 4.36 7.27
N CYS A 157 -0.94 3.42 6.71
CA CYS A 157 -0.73 2.01 7.01
C CYS A 157 0.62 1.52 6.48
N GLY A 158 1.17 0.45 7.06
CA GLY A 158 2.46 -0.13 6.69
C GLY A 158 2.59 -0.39 5.20
N ALA A 159 1.53 -0.89 4.56
CA ALA A 159 1.51 -1.14 3.11
C ALA A 159 1.59 0.13 2.24
N LYS A 160 1.27 1.33 2.76
CA LYS A 160 1.50 2.60 2.05
C LYS A 160 2.96 3.05 2.15
N VAL A 161 3.67 2.68 3.21
CA VAL A 161 5.02 3.18 3.52
C VAL A 161 6.02 2.84 2.41
N PRO A 162 6.09 1.62 1.83
CA PRO A 162 6.98 1.34 0.71
C PRO A 162 6.77 2.28 -0.49
N VAL A 163 5.51 2.57 -0.84
CA VAL A 163 5.18 3.48 -1.95
C VAL A 163 5.63 4.91 -1.64
N LEU A 164 5.41 5.36 -0.40
CA LEU A 164 5.91 6.66 0.08
C LEU A 164 7.44 6.70 0.01
N VAL A 165 8.14 5.65 0.47
CA VAL A 165 9.61 5.58 0.48
C VAL A 165 10.16 5.59 -0.94
N LEU A 166 9.55 4.84 -1.86
CA LEU A 166 9.89 4.81 -3.27
C LEU A 166 9.80 6.22 -3.89
N LEU A 167 8.63 6.87 -3.82
CA LEU A 167 8.40 8.16 -4.47
C LEU A 167 9.19 9.29 -3.81
N ILE A 168 9.27 9.33 -2.49
CA ILE A 168 10.08 10.33 -1.77
C ILE A 168 11.57 10.08 -2.00
N GLY A 169 11.98 8.81 -2.03
CA GLY A 169 13.36 8.41 -2.30
C GLY A 169 13.83 8.81 -3.69
N ALA A 170 12.95 8.68 -4.69
CA ALA A 170 13.20 9.00 -6.09
C ALA A 170 13.23 10.53 -6.37
N PHE A 171 12.23 11.28 -5.89
CA PHE A 171 12.06 12.70 -6.26
C PHE A 171 12.56 13.70 -5.22
N PHE A 172 12.80 13.28 -3.97
CA PHE A 172 13.18 14.15 -2.85
C PHE A 172 14.37 13.58 -2.05
N ALA A 173 15.40 13.12 -2.76
CA ALA A 173 16.51 12.38 -2.19
C ALA A 173 17.26 13.11 -1.06
N ASP A 174 17.39 14.44 -1.14
CA ASP A 174 18.13 15.25 -0.16
C ASP A 174 17.38 15.46 1.16
N HIS A 175 16.05 15.31 1.17
CA HIS A 175 15.19 15.69 2.29
C HIS A 175 14.17 14.60 2.67
N LYS A 176 14.51 13.31 2.46
CA LYS A 176 13.58 12.17 2.64
C LYS A 176 12.84 12.17 3.99
N SER A 177 13.57 12.39 5.08
CA SER A 177 13.01 12.39 6.45
C SER A 177 12.03 13.53 6.68
N LEU A 178 12.32 14.72 6.13
CA LEU A 178 11.45 15.89 6.24
C LEU A 178 10.12 15.65 5.51
N TYR A 179 10.17 15.18 4.26
CA TYR A 179 8.95 14.90 3.49
C TYR A 179 8.11 13.79 4.14
N MET A 180 8.75 12.71 4.61
CA MET A 180 8.06 11.66 5.39
C MET A 180 7.35 12.21 6.63
N PHE A 181 8.02 13.07 7.38
CA PHE A 181 7.44 13.73 8.55
C PHE A 181 6.26 14.64 8.17
N LEU A 182 6.41 15.46 7.12
CA LEU A 182 5.37 16.37 6.64
C LEU A 182 4.13 15.60 6.18
N PHE A 183 4.29 14.53 5.40
CA PHE A 183 3.16 13.69 4.98
C PHE A 183 2.49 12.99 6.16
N THR A 184 3.25 12.54 7.17
CA THR A 184 2.66 11.95 8.38
C THR A 184 1.85 12.97 9.17
N MET A 185 2.35 14.19 9.33
CA MET A 185 1.61 15.30 9.97
C MET A 185 0.37 15.70 9.16
N LEU A 186 0.50 15.73 7.82
CA LEU A 186 -0.62 15.99 6.92
C LEU A 186 -1.71 14.93 7.07
N ALA A 187 -1.36 13.64 7.18
CA ALA A 187 -2.31 12.55 7.38
C ALA A 187 -3.15 12.76 8.65
N TRP A 188 -2.51 13.10 9.77
CA TRP A 188 -3.20 13.44 11.03
C TRP A 188 -4.12 14.63 10.88
N LEU A 189 -3.62 15.72 10.32
CA LEU A 189 -4.39 16.95 10.13
C LEU A 189 -5.63 16.68 9.28
N VAL A 190 -5.45 16.06 8.13
CA VAL A 190 -6.53 15.75 7.18
C VAL A 190 -7.55 14.81 7.80
N ALA A 191 -7.13 13.77 8.51
CA ALA A 191 -8.06 12.82 9.12
C ALA A 191 -8.90 13.44 10.23
N LEU A 192 -8.30 14.28 11.09
CA LEU A 192 -9.03 14.97 12.15
C LEU A 192 -9.97 16.05 11.59
N VAL A 193 -9.55 16.78 10.57
CA VAL A 193 -10.39 17.76 9.87
C VAL A 193 -11.55 17.07 9.16
N ALA A 194 -11.30 15.96 8.46
CA ALA A 194 -12.33 15.15 7.81
C ALA A 194 -13.32 14.57 8.83
N ALA A 195 -12.84 14.12 10.00
CA ALA A 195 -13.70 13.63 11.07
C ALA A 195 -14.64 14.74 11.59
N LYS A 196 -14.10 15.94 11.80
CA LYS A 196 -14.90 17.11 12.18
C LYS A 196 -15.92 17.47 11.10
N PHE A 197 -15.50 17.47 9.84
CA PHE A 197 -16.39 17.71 8.69
C PHE A 197 -17.54 16.70 8.68
N LEU A 198 -17.26 15.40 8.81
CA LEU A 198 -18.28 14.35 8.87
C LEU A 198 -19.21 14.51 10.08
N ARG A 199 -18.69 14.90 11.26
CA ARG A 199 -19.50 15.11 12.47
C ARG A 199 -20.46 16.30 12.36
N VAL A 200 -20.06 17.37 11.67
CA VAL A 200 -20.90 18.56 11.46
C VAL A 200 -21.92 18.37 10.34
N THR A 201 -21.58 17.60 9.31
CA THR A 201 -22.41 17.43 8.10
C THR A 201 -23.30 16.20 8.17
N VAL A 202 -22.72 15.00 8.02
CA VAL A 202 -23.43 13.72 7.83
C VAL A 202 -23.81 13.06 9.16
N LEU A 203 -22.96 13.15 10.18
CA LEU A 203 -23.03 12.40 11.44
C LEU A 203 -23.32 13.32 12.66
N ARG A 204 -24.30 14.20 12.51
CA ARG A 204 -24.70 15.18 13.54
C ARG A 204 -25.18 14.49 14.81
N GLY A 205 -24.64 14.86 15.97
CA GLY A 205 -25.13 14.43 17.28
C GLY A 205 -24.22 14.86 18.42
N GLU A 206 -24.77 14.92 19.62
CA GLU A 206 -24.06 15.34 20.84
C GLU A 206 -22.84 14.46 21.13
N SER A 207 -21.80 15.07 21.69
CA SER A 207 -20.62 14.37 22.22
C SER A 207 -21.00 13.69 23.53
N THR A 208 -20.72 12.40 23.68
CA THR A 208 -21.08 11.68 24.91
C THR A 208 -20.30 12.22 26.12
N PRO A 209 -20.94 12.41 27.31
CA PRO A 209 -20.24 12.87 28.50
C PRO A 209 -19.06 11.95 28.85
N PHE A 210 -17.87 12.55 29.06
CA PHE A 210 -16.66 11.81 29.38
C PHE A 210 -16.66 11.35 30.85
N VAL A 211 -17.32 10.22 31.12
CA VAL A 211 -17.17 9.48 32.39
C VAL A 211 -16.35 8.23 32.10
N MET A 212 -15.02 8.38 32.12
CA MET A 212 -14.10 7.27 31.97
C MET A 212 -13.55 6.88 33.34
N GLU A 213 -14.06 5.78 33.89
CA GLU A 213 -13.44 5.12 35.03
C GLU A 213 -12.08 4.57 34.58
N LEU A 214 -10.98 5.08 35.16
CA LEU A 214 -9.63 4.62 34.85
C LEU A 214 -9.43 3.22 35.48
N PRO A 215 -9.31 2.14 34.69
CA PRO A 215 -9.12 0.80 35.25
C PRO A 215 -7.76 0.70 35.95
N PRO A 216 -7.59 -0.12 37.01
CA PRO A 216 -6.29 -0.31 37.63
C PRO A 216 -5.31 -0.98 36.65
N TYR A 217 -4.00 -0.68 36.78
CA TYR A 217 -2.97 -1.40 36.04
C TYR A 217 -2.99 -2.88 36.42
N ARG A 218 -2.98 -3.74 35.42
CA ARG A 218 -2.86 -5.19 35.59
C ARG A 218 -1.69 -5.69 34.77
N PHE A 219 -0.95 -6.65 35.29
CA PHE A 219 0.07 -7.31 34.47
C PHE A 219 -0.64 -8.24 33.48
N PRO A 220 -0.35 -8.13 32.17
CA PRO A 220 -0.97 -8.99 31.18
C PRO A 220 -0.50 -10.44 31.38
N THR A 221 -1.41 -11.39 31.21
CA THR A 221 -1.05 -12.81 31.30
C THR A 221 -0.50 -13.29 29.96
N LEU A 222 0.68 -13.93 29.95
CA LEU A 222 1.32 -14.38 28.71
C LEU A 222 0.40 -15.30 27.88
N ARG A 223 -0.37 -16.17 28.56
CA ARG A 223 -1.34 -17.05 27.93
C ARG A 223 -2.46 -16.29 27.24
N GLY A 224 -3.01 -15.24 27.87
CA GLY A 224 -4.02 -14.37 27.27
C GLY A 224 -3.48 -13.65 26.05
N LEU A 225 -2.27 -13.07 26.16
CA LEU A 225 -1.60 -12.38 25.06
C LEU A 225 -1.43 -13.29 23.83
N LEU A 226 -0.91 -14.50 24.01
CA LEU A 226 -0.70 -15.45 22.91
C LEU A 226 -2.01 -15.90 22.26
N ILE A 227 -3.05 -16.20 23.07
CA ILE A 227 -4.37 -16.58 22.55
C ILE A 227 -4.98 -15.43 21.72
N HIS A 228 -5.01 -14.22 22.27
CA HIS A 228 -5.58 -13.07 21.57
C HIS A 228 -4.80 -12.70 20.30
N THR A 229 -3.48 -12.81 20.34
CA THR A 229 -2.62 -12.59 19.19
C THR A 229 -2.91 -13.63 18.10
N TRP A 230 -2.97 -14.91 18.46
CA TRP A 230 -3.23 -16.00 17.54
C TRP A 230 -4.63 -15.90 16.92
N GLU A 231 -5.67 -15.66 17.72
CA GLU A 231 -7.05 -15.52 17.24
C GLU A 231 -7.20 -14.37 16.24
N ARG A 232 -6.61 -13.20 16.54
CA ARG A 232 -6.66 -12.03 15.66
C ARG A 232 -5.88 -12.28 14.36
N THR A 233 -4.71 -12.91 14.47
CA THR A 233 -3.87 -13.26 13.30
C THR A 233 -4.55 -14.31 12.42
N TRP A 234 -5.14 -15.34 13.00
CA TRP A 234 -5.89 -16.37 12.26
C TRP A 234 -7.12 -15.81 11.56
N GLN A 235 -7.84 -14.90 12.22
CA GLN A 235 -8.95 -14.19 11.60
C GLN A 235 -8.50 -13.35 10.40
N TYR A 236 -7.33 -12.71 10.48
CA TYR A 236 -6.72 -12.01 9.36
C TYR A 236 -6.41 -12.97 8.21
N ILE A 237 -5.68 -14.06 8.46
CA ILE A 237 -5.32 -15.05 7.41
C ILE A 237 -6.57 -15.60 6.73
N LYS A 238 -7.57 -16.06 7.48
CA LYS A 238 -8.77 -16.68 6.91
C LYS A 238 -9.64 -15.71 6.11
N LYS A 239 -9.81 -14.47 6.59
CA LYS A 239 -10.70 -13.49 5.97
C LYS A 239 -10.01 -12.67 4.88
N ALA A 240 -8.78 -12.21 5.12
CA ALA A 240 -8.02 -11.43 4.16
C ALA A 240 -7.45 -12.34 3.06
N GLY A 241 -6.85 -13.48 3.41
CA GLY A 241 -6.21 -14.37 2.44
C GLY A 241 -7.18 -14.90 1.36
N THR A 242 -8.37 -15.35 1.77
CA THR A 242 -9.38 -15.87 0.80
C THR A 242 -9.91 -14.80 -0.13
N VAL A 243 -10.13 -13.58 0.39
CA VAL A 243 -10.62 -12.45 -0.37
C VAL A 243 -9.54 -11.92 -1.32
N ILE A 244 -8.30 -11.82 -0.86
CA ILE A 244 -7.20 -11.29 -1.67
C ILE A 244 -6.84 -12.28 -2.77
N LEU A 245 -6.80 -13.59 -2.50
CA LEU A 245 -6.63 -14.61 -3.55
C LEU A 245 -7.65 -14.44 -4.67
N GLY A 246 -8.92 -14.22 -4.34
CA GLY A 246 -9.96 -13.99 -5.35
C GLY A 246 -9.72 -12.72 -6.17
N ILE A 247 -9.23 -11.65 -5.52
CA ILE A 247 -8.96 -10.38 -6.20
C ILE A 247 -7.65 -10.41 -6.97
N SER A 248 -6.61 -11.11 -6.51
CA SER A 248 -5.33 -11.22 -7.21
C SER A 248 -5.49 -12.00 -8.51
N ILE A 249 -6.25 -13.11 -8.49
CA ILE A 249 -6.62 -13.84 -9.71
C ILE A 249 -7.43 -12.94 -10.65
N LEU A 250 -8.37 -12.16 -10.11
CA LEU A 250 -9.18 -11.25 -10.91
C LEU A 250 -8.34 -10.12 -11.51
N LEU A 251 -7.43 -9.51 -10.74
CA LEU A 251 -6.52 -8.48 -11.24
C LEU A 251 -5.57 -9.04 -12.29
N TRP A 252 -4.99 -10.21 -12.05
CA TRP A 252 -4.19 -10.92 -13.06
C TRP A 252 -4.99 -11.11 -14.35
N ALA A 253 -6.24 -11.57 -14.26
CA ALA A 253 -7.10 -11.74 -15.43
C ALA A 253 -7.37 -10.40 -16.14
N LEU A 254 -7.63 -9.33 -15.38
CA LEU A 254 -7.85 -7.99 -15.93
C LEU A 254 -6.60 -7.39 -16.58
N MET A 255 -5.41 -7.67 -16.05
CA MET A 255 -4.13 -7.17 -16.56
C MET A 255 -3.60 -8.01 -17.73
N THR A 256 -4.00 -9.28 -17.81
CA THR A 256 -3.56 -10.21 -18.86
C THR A 256 -4.49 -10.22 -20.07
N PHE A 257 -5.81 -10.06 -19.86
CA PHE A 257 -6.79 -10.17 -20.94
C PHE A 257 -7.49 -8.84 -21.23
N PRO A 258 -7.84 -8.55 -22.50
CA PRO A 258 -7.33 -9.21 -23.71
C PRO A 258 -5.88 -8.77 -23.99
N GLY A 259 -5.05 -9.70 -24.45
CA GLY A 259 -3.70 -9.37 -24.93
C GLY A 259 -3.72 -8.78 -26.34
N LEU A 260 -2.52 -8.53 -26.87
CA LEU A 260 -2.33 -8.10 -28.26
C LEU A 260 -2.96 -9.09 -29.25
N THR A 261 -3.48 -8.54 -30.35
CA THR A 261 -3.96 -9.34 -31.47
C THR A 261 -2.80 -10.08 -32.14
N GLU A 262 -3.06 -11.22 -32.78
CA GLU A 262 -2.02 -11.99 -33.48
C GLU A 262 -1.30 -11.18 -34.57
N MET A 263 -1.98 -10.20 -35.17
CA MET A 263 -1.35 -9.26 -36.12
C MET A 263 -0.36 -8.31 -35.43
N GLU A 264 -0.70 -7.79 -34.25
CA GLU A 264 0.19 -6.91 -33.49
C GLU A 264 1.41 -7.66 -32.96
N LYS A 265 1.23 -8.88 -32.45
CA LYS A 265 2.34 -9.76 -32.05
C LYS A 265 3.28 -10.06 -33.21
N ALA A 266 2.73 -10.43 -34.37
CA ALA A 266 3.52 -10.69 -35.57
C ALA A 266 4.30 -9.44 -36.05
N SER A 267 3.76 -8.24 -35.82
CA SER A 267 4.47 -6.98 -36.11
C SER A 267 5.70 -6.79 -35.20
N TYR A 268 5.58 -7.10 -33.90
CA TYR A 268 6.71 -7.01 -32.97
C TYR A 268 7.75 -8.10 -33.24
N GLU A 269 7.32 -9.33 -33.55
CA GLU A 269 8.24 -10.41 -33.98
C GLU A 269 8.99 -10.06 -35.27
N SER A 270 8.30 -9.45 -36.23
CA SER A 270 8.92 -8.97 -37.47
C SER A 270 9.94 -7.87 -37.19
N ALA A 271 9.61 -6.90 -36.32
CA ALA A 271 10.52 -5.84 -35.92
C ALA A 271 11.76 -6.38 -35.19
N ARG A 272 11.61 -7.36 -34.28
CA ARG A 272 12.75 -8.04 -33.63
C ARG A 272 13.66 -8.71 -34.66
N THR A 273 13.05 -9.38 -35.64
CA THR A 273 13.78 -10.10 -36.68
C THR A 273 14.53 -9.13 -37.60
N GLU A 274 13.91 -8.01 -37.97
CA GLU A 274 14.53 -6.95 -38.77
C GLU A 274 15.73 -6.31 -38.04
N ILE A 275 15.56 -5.96 -36.75
CA ILE A 275 16.66 -5.42 -35.94
C ILE A 275 17.77 -6.46 -35.80
N SER A 276 17.44 -7.71 -35.46
CA SER A 276 18.45 -8.77 -35.33
C SER A 276 19.25 -8.93 -36.62
N ASN A 277 18.57 -8.99 -37.77
CA ASN A 277 19.19 -9.12 -39.09
C ASN A 277 20.03 -7.91 -39.53
N SER A 278 19.85 -6.74 -38.91
CA SER A 278 20.68 -5.56 -39.17
C SER A 278 22.09 -5.64 -38.56
N PHE A 279 22.34 -6.61 -37.68
CA PHE A 279 23.65 -6.88 -37.06
C PHE A 279 24.27 -8.19 -37.59
N SER A 280 25.60 -8.33 -37.48
CA SER A 280 26.28 -9.54 -37.94
C SER A 280 25.89 -10.77 -37.11
N SER A 281 25.98 -11.95 -37.73
CA SER A 281 25.67 -13.22 -37.07
C SER A 281 26.57 -13.51 -35.85
N GLU A 282 27.78 -12.95 -35.80
CA GLU A 282 28.67 -13.07 -34.62
C GLU A 282 28.11 -12.30 -33.42
N VAL A 283 27.56 -11.11 -33.65
CA VAL A 283 26.96 -10.27 -32.59
C VAL A 283 25.67 -10.90 -32.05
N GLN A 284 24.90 -11.55 -32.92
CA GLN A 284 23.71 -12.31 -32.49
C GLN A 284 24.09 -13.50 -31.61
N GLN A 285 25.13 -14.25 -31.98
CA GLN A 285 25.62 -15.38 -31.19
C GLN A 285 26.20 -14.93 -29.85
N GLU A 286 26.93 -13.82 -29.83
CA GLU A 286 27.45 -13.21 -28.60
C GLU A 286 26.30 -12.83 -27.64
N LEU A 287 25.21 -12.27 -28.17
CA LEU A 287 24.03 -11.95 -27.36
C LEU A 287 23.33 -13.22 -26.83
N THR A 288 23.13 -14.23 -27.67
CA THR A 288 22.51 -15.50 -27.24
C THR A 288 23.33 -16.17 -26.13
N GLN A 289 24.65 -16.18 -26.27
CA GLN A 289 25.56 -16.74 -25.27
C GLN A 289 25.57 -15.94 -23.95
N SER A 290 25.27 -14.64 -24.03
CA SER A 290 25.14 -13.78 -22.84
C SER A 290 23.91 -14.10 -21.98
N TYR A 291 22.87 -14.75 -22.53
CA TYR A 291 21.72 -15.21 -21.76
C TYR A 291 22.02 -16.46 -20.93
N GLU A 292 23.01 -17.26 -21.35
CA GLU A 292 23.41 -18.50 -20.64
C GLU A 292 24.53 -18.26 -19.61
N THR A 293 25.28 -17.16 -19.74
CA THR A 293 26.43 -16.86 -18.88
C THR A 293 26.20 -15.59 -18.07
N GLU A 294 25.95 -15.72 -16.76
CA GLU A 294 25.90 -14.57 -15.84
C GLU A 294 27.22 -13.79 -15.89
N ASN A 295 27.15 -12.48 -16.17
CA ASN A 295 28.27 -11.53 -16.31
C ASN A 295 29.15 -11.65 -17.57
N ALA A 296 28.59 -12.06 -18.72
CA ALA A 296 29.28 -11.94 -20.00
C ALA A 296 29.57 -10.46 -20.37
N VAL A 297 30.84 -10.14 -20.64
CA VAL A 297 31.25 -8.81 -21.13
C VAL A 297 30.88 -8.71 -22.61
N LEU A 298 29.80 -7.99 -22.90
CA LEU A 298 29.30 -7.78 -24.25
C LEU A 298 30.14 -6.73 -25.01
N SER A 299 30.37 -6.99 -26.30
CA SER A 299 30.86 -6.01 -27.25
C SER A 299 29.92 -4.81 -27.34
N ARG A 300 30.44 -3.65 -27.78
CA ARG A 300 29.61 -2.44 -27.93
C ARG A 300 28.44 -2.65 -28.90
N GLN A 301 28.63 -3.48 -29.94
CA GLN A 301 27.59 -3.80 -30.92
C GLN A 301 26.55 -4.78 -30.35
N ALA A 302 26.98 -5.79 -29.57
CA ALA A 302 26.04 -6.68 -28.88
C ALA A 302 25.24 -5.95 -27.80
N THR A 303 25.84 -4.96 -27.14
CA THR A 303 25.16 -4.08 -26.19
C THR A 303 24.12 -3.19 -26.90
N ASP A 304 24.44 -2.64 -28.08
CA ASP A 304 23.51 -1.83 -28.87
C ASP A 304 22.33 -2.68 -29.38
N LEU A 305 22.60 -3.89 -29.88
CA LEU A 305 21.56 -4.85 -30.28
C LEU A 305 20.68 -5.23 -29.08
N LYS A 306 21.28 -5.54 -27.92
CA LYS A 306 20.55 -5.82 -26.69
C LYS A 306 19.64 -4.66 -26.30
N ASN A 307 20.14 -3.43 -26.33
CA ASN A 307 19.35 -2.25 -25.96
C ASN A 307 18.17 -2.02 -26.92
N LYS A 308 18.37 -2.20 -28.23
CA LYS A 308 17.30 -2.08 -29.24
C LYS A 308 16.24 -3.16 -29.11
N LEU A 309 16.64 -4.41 -28.87
CA LEU A 309 15.69 -5.51 -28.61
C LEU A 309 14.93 -5.27 -27.31
N LEU A 310 15.62 -4.83 -26.25
CA LEU A 310 14.98 -4.45 -24.99
C LEU A 310 14.00 -3.28 -25.14
N GLU A 311 14.22 -2.35 -26.08
CA GLU A 311 13.29 -1.26 -26.37
C GLU A 311 12.00 -1.79 -27.01
N ILE A 312 12.11 -2.71 -27.99
CA ILE A 312 10.94 -3.40 -28.56
C ILE A 312 10.19 -4.20 -27.50
N ASP A 313 10.90 -4.95 -26.65
CA ASP A 313 10.28 -5.77 -25.61
C ASP A 313 9.52 -4.91 -24.59
N LYS A 314 10.07 -3.73 -24.27
CA LYS A 314 9.41 -2.75 -23.39
C LYS A 314 8.13 -2.22 -24.02
N ASP A 315 8.16 -1.87 -25.30
CA ASP A 315 7.02 -1.35 -26.05
C ASP A 315 5.92 -2.40 -26.21
N GLU A 316 6.28 -3.64 -26.57
CA GLU A 316 5.34 -4.76 -26.66
C GLU A 316 4.67 -5.03 -25.32
N SER A 317 5.44 -5.11 -24.23
CA SER A 317 4.92 -5.35 -22.88
C SER A 317 3.99 -4.21 -22.43
N GLY A 318 4.37 -2.95 -22.71
CA GLY A 318 3.55 -1.78 -22.42
C GLY A 318 2.23 -1.77 -23.18
N GLN A 319 2.24 -2.13 -24.46
CA GLN A 319 1.04 -2.20 -25.30
C GLN A 319 0.15 -3.41 -24.94
N THR A 320 0.77 -4.54 -24.59
CA THR A 320 0.04 -5.71 -24.05
C THR A 320 -0.71 -5.33 -22.78
N LEU A 321 -0.06 -4.65 -21.84
CA LEU A 321 -0.73 -4.19 -20.63
C LEU A 321 -1.80 -3.12 -20.94
N ARG A 322 -1.55 -2.22 -21.89
CA ARG A 322 -2.51 -1.16 -22.27
C ARG A 322 -3.77 -1.70 -22.94
N SER A 323 -3.64 -2.78 -23.73
CA SER A 323 -4.76 -3.45 -24.42
C SER A 323 -5.64 -4.31 -23.50
N SER A 324 -5.10 -4.71 -22.35
CA SER A 324 -5.82 -5.43 -21.29
C SER A 324 -7.04 -4.66 -20.77
N VAL A 325 -7.96 -5.33 -20.06
CA VAL A 325 -9.12 -4.67 -19.45
C VAL A 325 -8.68 -3.66 -18.40
N ALA A 326 -7.66 -3.98 -17.60
CA ALA A 326 -7.07 -3.04 -16.65
C ALA A 326 -6.48 -1.83 -17.39
N GLY A 327 -5.80 -2.05 -18.51
CA GLY A 327 -5.29 -1.02 -19.42
C GLY A 327 -6.37 -0.09 -19.97
N LYS A 328 -7.47 -0.67 -20.41
CA LYS A 328 -8.65 0.07 -20.89
C LYS A 328 -9.32 0.86 -19.77
N ILE A 329 -9.44 0.31 -18.57
CA ILE A 329 -9.95 1.04 -17.39
C ILE A 329 -9.01 2.21 -17.05
N GLY A 330 -7.70 1.98 -17.03
CA GLY A 330 -6.70 3.01 -16.75
C GLY A 330 -6.75 4.16 -17.75
N SER A 331 -6.84 3.83 -19.05
CA SER A 331 -6.95 4.80 -20.15
C SER A 331 -8.32 5.50 -20.16
N PHE A 332 -9.39 4.83 -19.71
CA PHE A 332 -10.71 5.44 -19.59
C PHE A 332 -10.74 6.56 -18.53
N PHE A 333 -10.01 6.40 -17.43
CA PHE A 333 -9.91 7.43 -16.40
C PHE A 333 -8.89 8.53 -16.71
N GLU A 334 -8.00 8.33 -17.68
CA GLU A 334 -6.92 9.25 -18.09
C GLU A 334 -7.40 10.71 -18.33
N PRO A 335 -8.52 10.97 -19.04
CA PRO A 335 -8.99 12.34 -19.26
C PRO A 335 -9.37 13.09 -17.97
N ILE A 336 -9.78 12.36 -16.93
CA ILE A 336 -10.11 12.94 -15.63
C ILE A 336 -8.87 12.96 -14.74
N SER A 337 -8.08 11.89 -14.73
CA SER A 337 -6.90 11.76 -13.88
C SER A 337 -5.75 12.66 -14.30
N SER A 338 -5.68 13.06 -15.58
CA SER A 338 -4.70 14.01 -16.09
C SER A 338 -4.79 15.39 -15.41
N TYR A 339 -5.95 15.78 -14.88
CA TYR A 339 -6.07 16.98 -14.03
C TYR A 339 -5.27 16.88 -12.72
N ALA A 340 -4.95 15.67 -12.28
CA ALA A 340 -4.06 15.38 -11.15
C ALA A 340 -2.63 15.01 -11.59
N GLY A 341 -2.34 15.03 -12.90
CA GLY A 341 -1.05 14.64 -13.47
C GLY A 341 -0.87 13.13 -13.64
N PHE A 342 -1.94 12.33 -13.60
CA PHE A 342 -1.85 10.87 -13.69
C PHE A 342 -2.08 10.36 -15.10
N ASP A 343 -1.12 9.56 -15.56
CA ASP A 343 -1.16 8.79 -16.80
C ASP A 343 -1.84 7.42 -16.61
N TRP A 344 -2.12 6.70 -17.70
CA TRP A 344 -2.77 5.40 -17.70
C TRP A 344 -2.02 4.37 -16.84
N LYS A 345 -0.68 4.38 -16.82
CA LYS A 345 0.16 3.50 -15.98
C LYS A 345 -0.11 3.72 -14.49
N THR A 346 -0.14 4.99 -14.08
CA THR A 346 -0.44 5.37 -12.70
C THR A 346 -1.86 4.96 -12.33
N ASN A 347 -2.84 5.13 -13.23
CA ASN A 347 -4.21 4.71 -12.99
C ASN A 347 -4.36 3.19 -12.78
N ILE A 348 -3.68 2.36 -13.59
CA ILE A 348 -3.66 0.91 -13.37
C ILE A 348 -3.03 0.58 -12.02
N ALA A 349 -1.92 1.24 -11.67
CA ALA A 349 -1.28 1.03 -10.37
C ALA A 349 -2.21 1.39 -9.20
N MET A 350 -2.97 2.48 -9.29
CA MET A 350 -3.95 2.84 -8.26
C MET A 350 -5.11 1.84 -8.18
N LEU A 351 -5.52 1.27 -9.32
CA LEU A 351 -6.53 0.21 -9.39
C LEU A 351 -6.03 -1.07 -8.68
N GLY A 352 -4.80 -1.50 -8.95
CA GLY A 352 -4.15 -2.58 -8.21
C GLY A 352 -4.06 -2.28 -6.72
N GLY A 353 -3.71 -1.04 -6.38
CA GLY A 353 -3.65 -0.52 -5.01
C GLY A 353 -4.98 -0.58 -4.24
N PHE A 354 -6.12 -0.59 -4.92
CA PHE A 354 -7.43 -0.75 -4.27
C PHE A 354 -7.59 -2.17 -3.71
N ALA A 355 -7.06 -3.18 -4.38
CA ALA A 355 -7.02 -4.54 -3.85
C ALA A 355 -6.12 -4.64 -2.62
N ALA A 356 -4.86 -4.23 -2.78
CA ALA A 356 -3.82 -4.21 -1.75
C ALA A 356 -2.82 -3.10 -2.05
N LYS A 357 -2.38 -2.34 -1.05
CA LYS A 357 -1.61 -1.10 -1.28
C LYS A 357 -0.19 -1.40 -1.76
N GLU A 358 0.38 -2.53 -1.34
CA GLU A 358 1.67 -3.03 -1.79
C GLU A 358 1.70 -3.34 -3.30
N VAL A 359 0.56 -3.70 -3.89
CA VAL A 359 0.44 -4.03 -5.33
C VAL A 359 0.69 -2.81 -6.23
N ILE A 360 0.66 -1.58 -5.68
CA ILE A 360 1.01 -0.37 -6.43
C ILE A 360 2.43 -0.45 -6.99
N ILE A 361 3.40 -0.92 -6.20
CA ILE A 361 4.81 -0.98 -6.61
C ILE A 361 4.99 -2.05 -7.69
N SER A 362 4.50 -3.27 -7.44
CA SER A 362 4.56 -4.37 -8.42
C SER A 362 3.88 -3.96 -9.73
N THR A 363 2.70 -3.34 -9.67
CA THR A 363 1.99 -2.87 -10.87
C THR A 363 2.76 -1.77 -11.62
N LEU A 364 3.38 -0.82 -10.92
CA LEU A 364 4.27 0.15 -11.56
C LEU A 364 5.49 -0.54 -12.17
N GLY A 365 6.11 -1.50 -11.48
CA GLY A 365 7.20 -2.32 -12.00
C GLY A 365 6.84 -3.01 -13.32
N THR A 366 5.69 -3.69 -13.35
CA THR A 366 5.17 -4.34 -14.56
C THR A 366 4.86 -3.31 -15.66
N ALA A 367 4.22 -2.18 -15.34
CA ALA A 367 3.85 -1.14 -16.30
C ALA A 367 5.06 -0.40 -16.92
N TYR A 368 6.20 -0.42 -16.23
CA TYR A 368 7.48 0.07 -16.73
C TYR A 368 8.39 -1.04 -17.27
N SER A 369 7.82 -2.23 -17.53
CA SER A 369 8.48 -3.39 -18.15
C SER A 369 9.75 -3.78 -17.39
N MET A 370 9.64 -3.92 -16.06
CA MET A 370 10.70 -4.40 -15.18
C MET A 370 10.51 -5.84 -14.70
N GLY A 371 9.45 -6.53 -15.13
CA GLY A 371 9.06 -7.81 -14.51
C GLY A 371 8.51 -7.60 -13.10
N ASP A 372 8.56 -8.62 -12.25
CA ASP A 372 8.25 -8.49 -10.82
C ASP A 372 9.38 -7.71 -10.13
N VAL A 373 9.05 -6.50 -9.69
CA VAL A 373 9.95 -5.69 -8.86
C VAL A 373 9.53 -5.92 -7.41
N ASP A 374 10.40 -6.57 -6.63
CA ASP A 374 10.22 -6.68 -5.19
C ASP A 374 10.22 -5.29 -4.55
N ALA A 375 9.42 -5.12 -3.49
CA ALA A 375 9.30 -3.85 -2.78
C ALA A 375 10.65 -3.35 -2.20
N ASP A 376 11.60 -4.26 -2.02
CA ASP A 376 12.95 -3.98 -1.52
C ASP A 376 13.92 -3.46 -2.59
N ASP A 377 13.63 -3.69 -3.89
CA ASP A 377 14.45 -3.24 -5.03
C ASP A 377 13.95 -1.93 -5.67
N ALA A 378 13.27 -1.12 -4.85
CA ALA A 378 12.65 0.16 -5.18
C ALA A 378 13.59 1.19 -5.83
N SER A 379 14.91 1.07 -5.66
CA SER A 379 15.90 1.97 -6.27
C SER A 379 15.85 1.94 -7.80
N SER A 380 15.69 0.76 -8.39
CA SER A 380 15.67 0.58 -9.84
C SER A 380 14.43 1.23 -10.48
N LEU A 381 13.28 1.11 -9.82
CA LEU A 381 12.01 1.70 -10.27
C LEU A 381 12.01 3.21 -10.09
N GLY A 382 12.53 3.71 -8.96
CA GLY A 382 12.66 5.14 -8.70
C GLY A 382 13.45 5.86 -9.77
N GLU A 383 14.57 5.30 -10.22
CA GLU A 383 15.37 5.87 -11.32
C GLU A 383 14.61 5.93 -12.65
N ARG A 384 13.82 4.90 -12.97
CA ARG A 384 12.99 4.91 -14.19
C ARG A 384 11.89 5.96 -14.12
N LEU A 385 11.24 6.12 -12.97
CA LEU A 385 10.22 7.14 -12.77
C LEU A 385 10.81 8.54 -12.95
N VAL A 386 12.01 8.80 -12.43
CA VAL A 386 12.67 10.11 -12.59
C VAL A 386 13.06 10.39 -14.05
N LYS A 387 13.34 9.35 -14.85
CA LYS A 387 13.66 9.47 -16.28
C LYS A 387 12.42 9.59 -17.18
N ASP A 388 11.24 9.28 -16.68
CA ASP A 388 10.00 9.36 -17.46
C ASP A 388 9.55 10.83 -17.58
N PRO A 389 9.35 11.37 -18.80
CA PRO A 389 8.85 12.73 -19.02
C PRO A 389 7.50 13.03 -18.35
N ASN A 390 6.67 12.01 -18.12
CA ASN A 390 5.36 12.16 -17.48
C ASN A 390 5.46 12.35 -15.96
N TRP A 391 6.62 12.12 -15.37
CA TRP A 391 6.85 12.27 -13.95
C TRP A 391 7.71 13.50 -13.64
N ASN A 392 7.25 14.28 -12.67
CA ASN A 392 8.02 15.35 -12.05
C ASN A 392 7.71 15.38 -10.55
N SER A 393 8.42 16.23 -9.80
CA SER A 393 8.22 16.34 -8.35
C SER A 393 6.79 16.73 -7.97
N VAL A 394 6.07 17.50 -8.79
CA VAL A 394 4.67 17.88 -8.54
C VAL A 394 3.73 16.69 -8.73
N VAL A 395 3.90 15.90 -9.79
CA VAL A 395 3.18 14.64 -10.03
C VAL A 395 3.45 13.66 -8.89
N ALA A 396 4.69 13.56 -8.42
CA ALA A 396 5.04 12.71 -7.30
C ALA A 396 4.30 13.10 -6.01
N VAL A 397 4.24 14.39 -5.67
CA VAL A 397 3.47 14.87 -4.51
C VAL A 397 1.97 14.65 -4.69
N SER A 398 1.44 14.89 -5.90
CA SER A 398 0.05 14.62 -6.25
C SER A 398 -0.29 13.13 -6.04
N ALA A 399 0.54 12.22 -6.55
CA ALA A 399 0.39 10.79 -6.38
C ALA A 399 0.45 10.37 -4.90
N LEU A 400 1.39 10.93 -4.13
CA LEU A 400 1.51 10.67 -2.69
C LEU A 400 0.22 11.05 -1.95
N ILE A 401 -0.32 12.25 -2.21
CA ILE A 401 -1.57 12.71 -1.59
C ILE A 401 -2.74 11.79 -1.97
N PHE A 402 -2.82 11.40 -3.24
CA PHE A 402 -3.86 10.47 -3.69
C PHE A 402 -3.74 9.12 -2.97
N ILE A 403 -2.55 8.49 -2.97
CA ILE A 403 -2.29 7.19 -2.33
C ILE A 403 -2.61 7.22 -0.82
N MET A 404 -2.33 8.34 -0.16
CA MET A 404 -2.59 8.50 1.26
C MET A 404 -4.08 8.52 1.59
N PHE A 405 -4.90 9.19 0.78
CA PHE A 405 -6.30 9.48 1.15
C PHE A 405 -7.35 8.75 0.33
N TYR A 406 -7.01 8.10 -0.78
CA TYR A 406 -8.01 7.43 -1.62
C TYR A 406 -8.60 6.19 -0.93
N ALA A 407 -9.51 5.50 -1.64
CA ALA A 407 -10.24 4.34 -1.15
C ALA A 407 -9.40 3.40 -0.24
N PRO A 408 -9.96 2.91 0.88
CA PRO A 408 -9.30 1.90 1.70
C PRO A 408 -8.98 0.65 0.86
N CYS A 409 -7.99 -0.15 1.26
CA CYS A 409 -7.81 -1.46 0.63
C CYS A 409 -9.07 -2.31 0.79
N PHE A 410 -9.30 -3.24 -0.13
CA PHE A 410 -10.53 -4.03 -0.17
C PHE A 410 -10.82 -4.75 1.15
N VAL A 411 -9.80 -5.28 1.83
CA VAL A 411 -9.96 -5.90 3.15
C VAL A 411 -10.53 -4.92 4.18
N THR A 412 -10.05 -3.69 4.17
CA THR A 412 -10.56 -2.63 5.05
C THR A 412 -12.01 -2.28 4.70
N VAL A 413 -12.36 -2.23 3.40
CA VAL A 413 -13.74 -2.01 2.95
C VAL A 413 -14.67 -3.12 3.48
N VAL A 414 -14.26 -4.38 3.40
CA VAL A 414 -15.02 -5.52 3.95
C VAL A 414 -15.16 -5.43 5.47
N CYS A 415 -14.10 -5.02 6.18
CA CYS A 415 -14.18 -4.81 7.63
C CYS A 415 -15.12 -3.65 7.98
N ILE A 416 -15.09 -2.53 7.24
CA ILE A 416 -16.05 -1.44 7.38
C ILE A 416 -17.48 -1.94 7.15
N ALA A 417 -17.70 -2.76 6.11
CA ALA A 417 -19.01 -3.32 5.81
C ALA A 417 -19.55 -4.21 6.94
N LYS A 418 -18.66 -4.97 7.60
CA LYS A 418 -19.00 -5.83 8.74
C LYS A 418 -19.23 -5.06 10.04
N GLU A 419 -18.47 -4.00 10.27
CA GLU A 419 -18.59 -3.18 11.47
C GLU A 419 -19.77 -2.20 11.41
N ALA A 420 -20.13 -1.75 10.20
CA ALA A 420 -21.21 -0.80 9.94
C ALA A 420 -22.27 -1.37 8.99
N SER A 421 -22.11 -1.17 7.68
CA SER A 421 -22.95 -1.75 6.63
C SER A 421 -22.31 -1.57 5.26
N TRP A 422 -22.75 -2.32 4.25
CA TRP A 422 -22.29 -2.14 2.86
C TRP A 422 -22.56 -0.73 2.30
N LYS A 423 -23.61 -0.05 2.78
CA LYS A 423 -23.89 1.35 2.41
C LYS A 423 -22.78 2.28 2.89
N TRP A 424 -22.33 2.10 4.13
CA TRP A 424 -21.23 2.89 4.70
C TRP A 424 -19.87 2.51 4.12
N ALA A 425 -19.67 1.26 3.73
CA ALA A 425 -18.47 0.82 3.02
C ALA A 425 -18.37 1.47 1.63
N ALA A 426 -19.46 1.46 0.86
CA ALA A 426 -19.52 2.16 -0.43
C ALA A 426 -19.34 3.68 -0.26
N PHE A 427 -19.97 4.27 0.77
CA PHE A 427 -19.75 5.68 1.11
C PHE A 427 -18.28 5.97 1.41
N SER A 428 -17.60 5.13 2.20
CA SER A 428 -16.17 5.26 2.51
C SER A 428 -15.31 5.27 1.25
N VAL A 429 -15.54 4.32 0.33
CA VAL A 429 -14.80 4.24 -0.94
C VAL A 429 -15.00 5.50 -1.78
N ILE A 430 -16.25 5.94 -1.98
CA ILE A 430 -16.57 7.09 -2.82
C ILE A 430 -16.06 8.38 -2.18
N PHE A 431 -16.38 8.61 -0.90
CA PHE A 431 -15.99 9.82 -0.18
C PHE A 431 -14.47 9.99 -0.16
N ASN A 432 -13.73 8.93 0.20
CA ASN A 432 -12.28 8.96 0.29
C ASN A 432 -11.64 9.20 -1.09
N THR A 433 -12.13 8.52 -2.13
CA THR A 433 -11.58 8.68 -3.48
C THR A 433 -11.86 10.06 -4.06
N VAL A 434 -13.07 10.59 -3.88
CA VAL A 434 -13.42 11.95 -4.33
C VAL A 434 -12.59 12.99 -3.58
N PHE A 435 -12.47 12.86 -2.26
CA PHE A 435 -11.66 13.76 -1.45
C PHE A 435 -10.18 13.73 -1.88
N ALA A 436 -9.61 12.53 -2.03
CA ALA A 436 -8.23 12.35 -2.45
C ALA A 436 -7.97 12.91 -3.85
N PHE A 437 -8.90 12.67 -4.79
CA PHE A 437 -8.81 13.19 -6.14
C PHE A 437 -8.84 14.73 -6.16
N LEU A 438 -9.78 15.35 -5.43
CA LEU A 438 -9.85 16.81 -5.35
C LEU A 438 -8.59 17.41 -4.71
N ALA A 439 -8.06 16.80 -3.65
CA ALA A 439 -6.82 17.24 -3.02
C ALA A 439 -5.61 17.10 -3.95
N SER A 440 -5.53 15.99 -4.68
CA SER A 440 -4.47 15.69 -5.66
C SER A 440 -4.51 16.67 -6.85
N VAL A 441 -5.70 16.94 -7.41
CA VAL A 441 -5.90 17.95 -8.46
C VAL A 441 -5.48 19.34 -7.96
N ALA A 442 -5.92 19.73 -6.76
CA ALA A 442 -5.54 21.03 -6.20
C ALA A 442 -4.01 21.17 -6.08
N VAL A 443 -3.32 20.13 -5.59
CA VAL A 443 -1.87 20.14 -5.46
C VAL A 443 -1.17 20.16 -6.83
N PHE A 444 -1.65 19.37 -7.79
CA PHE A 444 -1.06 19.36 -9.13
C PHE A 444 -1.21 20.70 -9.84
N GLN A 445 -2.42 21.29 -9.82
CA GLN A 445 -2.69 22.56 -10.49
C GLN A 445 -2.01 23.74 -9.80
N ILE A 446 -1.92 23.74 -8.47
CA ILE A 446 -1.18 24.78 -7.76
C ILE A 446 0.32 24.61 -8.02
N GLY A 447 0.83 23.37 -7.94
CA GLY A 447 2.24 23.09 -8.17
C GLY A 447 2.71 23.39 -9.60
N SER A 448 1.87 23.13 -10.61
CA SER A 448 2.17 23.44 -12.01
C SER A 448 2.18 24.94 -12.32
N LEU A 449 1.56 25.78 -11.47
CA LEU A 449 1.65 27.24 -11.59
C LEU A 449 2.97 27.81 -11.04
N PHE A 450 3.64 27.06 -10.14
CA PHE A 450 4.90 27.48 -9.50
C PHE A 450 6.14 26.75 -10.04
N SER A 451 5.95 25.69 -10.82
CA SER A 451 6.98 24.97 -11.57
C SER A 451 7.14 25.55 -12.98
#